data_AF-A0A1T4W6G8-F1
#
_entry.id   AF-A0A1T4W6G8-F1
#
_cell.length_a   1.000
_cell.length_b   1.000
_cell.length_c   1.000
_cell.angle_alpha   90.00
_cell.angle_beta   90.00
_cell.angle_gamma   90.00
#
_symmetry.space_group_name_H-M   'P 1'
#
loop_
_entity.id
_entity.type
_entity.pdbx_description
1 polymer ?
#
loop_
_entity_poly.entity_id
_entity_poly.type
_entity_poly.pdbx_seq_one_letter_code
_entity_poly.pdbx_strand_id
1 'polypeptide(L)'
;MPNMNGIDATKEIRKVNPFVPIVCLTGEYSPEIISEVEEVTDDHLEKPITKKQLVNMATKWCVQAKRQKGGRNVHPQNRTCSDIENNRNMA
;
A
#
# COMPACT_ATOMS: atom_id res chain seq x y z
N MET A 1 12.08 11.90 5.06
CA MET A 1 12.62 12.56 3.86
C MET A 1 12.60 14.06 4.15
N PRO A 2 13.70 14.80 3.93
CA PRO A 2 13.78 16.20 4.36
C PRO A 2 12.89 17.16 3.55
N ASN A 3 12.52 16.82 2.30
CA ASN A 3 11.79 17.73 1.39
C ASN A 3 10.53 17.13 0.75
N MET A 4 10.22 15.85 1.00
CA MET A 4 9.13 15.13 0.32
C MET A 4 8.42 14.21 1.31
N ASN A 5 7.10 14.17 1.26
CA ASN A 5 6.30 13.27 2.09
C ASN A 5 6.32 11.84 1.52
N GLY A 6 6.23 10.84 2.41
CA GLY A 6 6.18 9.43 2.01
C GLY A 6 4.96 9.11 1.13
N ILE A 7 3.86 9.82 1.35
CA ILE A 7 2.62 9.69 0.60
C ILE A 7 2.78 10.19 -0.84
N ASP A 8 3.33 11.39 -1.03
CA ASP A 8 3.55 11.94 -2.39
C ASP A 8 4.52 11.07 -3.18
N ALA A 9 5.57 10.58 -2.53
CA ALA A 9 6.50 9.63 -3.11
C ALA A 9 5.78 8.35 -3.57
N THR A 10 4.86 7.84 -2.75
CA THR A 10 4.06 6.65 -3.08
C THR A 10 3.17 6.91 -4.30
N LYS A 11 2.52 8.08 -4.37
CA LYS A 11 1.70 8.50 -5.51
C LYS A 11 2.53 8.53 -6.81
N GLU A 12 3.75 9.06 -6.76
CA GLU A 12 4.65 9.06 -7.93
C GLU A 12 5.12 7.65 -8.32
N ILE A 13 5.46 6.79 -7.37
CA ILE A 13 5.86 5.40 -7.66
C ILE A 13 4.71 4.64 -8.33
N ARG A 14 3.46 4.83 -7.87
CA ARG A 14 2.27 4.19 -8.45
C ARG A 14 2.01 4.61 -9.90
N LYS A 15 2.35 5.85 -10.27
CA LYS A 15 2.26 6.33 -11.67
C LYS A 15 3.24 5.58 -12.59
N VAL A 16 4.42 5.23 -12.08
CA VAL A 16 5.44 4.50 -12.86
C VAL A 16 5.14 3.00 -12.93
N ASN A 17 4.76 2.40 -11.79
CA ASN A 17 4.38 1.00 -11.72
C ASN A 17 3.29 0.78 -10.66
N PRO A 18 2.03 0.52 -11.07
CA PRO A 18 0.94 0.33 -10.12
C PRO A 18 1.04 -0.99 -9.36
N PHE A 19 1.79 -1.99 -9.86
CA PHE A 19 1.84 -3.34 -9.29
C PHE A 19 3.05 -3.59 -8.39
N VAL A 20 3.95 -2.62 -8.23
CA VAL A 20 5.09 -2.79 -7.31
C VAL A 20 4.57 -2.77 -5.87
N PRO A 21 4.94 -3.74 -5.02
CA PRO A 21 4.54 -3.71 -3.62
C PRO A 21 5.23 -2.54 -2.91
N ILE A 22 4.48 -1.69 -2.23
CA ILE A 22 4.97 -0.52 -1.49
C ILE A 22 4.64 -0.70 -0.02
N VAL A 23 5.68 -0.70 0.82
CA VAL A 23 5.56 -0.77 2.28
C VAL A 23 6.01 0.55 2.89
N CYS A 24 5.12 1.23 3.60
CA CYS A 24 5.42 2.50 4.26
C CYS A 24 6.11 2.29 5.61
N LEU A 25 7.01 3.21 5.98
CA LEU A 25 7.68 3.25 7.28
C LEU A 25 7.30 4.54 8.01
N THR A 26 6.22 4.49 8.78
CA THR A 26 5.73 5.65 9.53
C THR A 26 6.43 5.77 10.89
N GLY A 27 6.77 6.99 11.29
CA GLY A 27 7.16 7.31 12.67
C GLY A 27 6.15 8.24 13.36
N GLU A 28 5.08 8.61 12.66
CA GLU A 28 4.03 9.50 13.14
C GLU A 28 2.71 8.74 13.15
N TYR A 29 2.11 8.66 14.34
CA TYR A 29 0.88 7.92 14.58
C TYR A 29 -0.25 8.92 14.80
N SER A 30 -0.79 9.44 13.69
CA SER A 30 -2.02 10.22 13.69
C SER A 30 -3.09 9.45 12.90
N PRO A 31 -4.33 9.34 13.39
CA PRO A 31 -5.38 8.54 12.74
C PRO A 31 -5.62 8.97 11.29
N GLU A 32 -5.55 10.27 11.00
CA GLU A 32 -5.68 10.84 9.66
C GLU A 32 -4.56 10.34 8.72
N ILE A 33 -3.30 10.39 9.18
CA ILE A 33 -2.14 9.91 8.41
C ILE A 33 -2.19 8.40 8.19
N ILE A 34 -2.64 7.64 9.18
CA ILE A 34 -2.76 6.17 9.05
C ILE A 34 -3.79 5.83 7.97
N SER A 35 -4.96 6.49 8.00
CA SER A 35 -5.99 6.28 6.97
C SER A 35 -5.47 6.61 5.57
N GLU A 36 -4.74 7.72 5.41
CA GLU A 36 -4.17 8.08 4.12
C GLU A 36 -3.10 7.07 3.69
N VAL A 37 -2.23 6.63 4.59
CA VAL A 37 -1.18 5.63 4.28
C VAL A 37 -1.79 4.29 3.86
N GLU A 38 -2.83 3.82 4.54
CA GLU A 38 -3.52 2.56 4.22
C GLU A 38 -4.20 2.60 2.84
N GLU A 39 -4.64 3.77 2.37
CA GLU A 39 -5.26 3.91 1.04
C GLU A 39 -4.24 3.83 -0.10
N VAL A 40 -3.01 4.32 0.08
CA VAL A 40 -2.00 4.40 -1.00
C VAL A 40 -0.97 3.27 -0.99
N THR A 41 -0.78 2.61 0.15
CA THR A 41 0.30 1.64 0.38
C THR A 41 -0.25 0.24 0.61
N ASP A 42 0.50 -0.80 0.25
CA ASP A 42 0.02 -2.18 0.42
C ASP A 42 0.17 -2.67 1.87
N ASP A 43 1.12 -2.09 2.60
CA ASP A 43 1.39 -2.41 3.99
C ASP A 43 2.15 -1.25 4.64
N HIS A 44 2.13 -1.21 5.98
CA HIS A 44 2.87 -0.21 6.73
C HIS A 44 3.56 -0.81 7.94
N LEU A 45 4.64 -0.17 8.36
CA LEU A 45 5.43 -0.52 9.52
C LEU A 45 5.65 0.72 10.37
N GLU A 46 5.28 0.62 11.64
CA GLU A 46 5.46 1.68 12.62
C GLU A 46 6.87 1.65 13.23
N LYS A 47 7.47 2.82 13.39
CA LYS A 47 8.76 2.98 14.07
C LYS A 47 8.53 3.11 15.59
N PRO A 48 9.38 2.50 16.41
CA PRO A 48 10.63 1.81 16.06
C PRO A 48 10.41 0.39 15.51
N ILE A 49 11.04 0.08 14.38
CA ILE A 49 10.98 -1.25 13.77
C ILE A 49 12.11 -2.16 14.27
N THR A 50 11.80 -3.42 14.53
CA THR A 50 12.81 -4.44 14.80
C THR A 50 13.31 -5.10 13.51
N LYS A 51 14.54 -5.61 13.51
CA LYS A 51 15.10 -6.37 12.37
C LYS A 51 14.19 -7.54 11.96
N LYS A 52 13.59 -8.23 12.93
CA LYS A 52 12.68 -9.36 12.68
C LYS A 52 11.42 -8.93 11.93
N GLN A 53 10.81 -7.81 12.33
CA GLN A 53 9.63 -7.26 11.64
C GLN A 53 9.97 -6.89 10.19
N LEU A 54 11.11 -6.22 9.97
CA LEU A 54 11.55 -5.82 8.64
C LEU A 54 11.81 -7.04 7.73
N VAL A 55 12.52 -8.05 8.23
CA VAL A 55 12.81 -9.28 7.46
C VAL A 55 11.52 -10.05 7.16
N ASN A 56 10.60 -10.16 8.11
CA ASN A 56 9.30 -10.82 7.89
C ASN A 56 8.49 -10.10 6.81
N MET A 57 8.44 -8.75 6.86
CA MET A 57 7.73 -7.95 5.90
C MET A 57 8.33 -8.05 4.50
N ALA A 58 9.67 -7.92 4.40
CA ALA A 58 10.38 -8.09 3.14
C ALA A 58 10.18 -9.51 2.57
N THR A 59 10.22 -10.54 3.42
CA THR A 59 9.98 -11.93 2.99
C THR A 59 8.55 -12.12 2.49
N LYS A 60 7.54 -11.57 3.19
CA LYS A 60 6.13 -11.61 2.78
C LYS A 60 5.96 -11.08 1.36
N TRP A 61 6.57 -9.95 1.01
CA TRP A 61 6.38 -9.30 -0.29
C TRP A 61 7.34 -9.82 -1.38
N CYS A 62 8.60 -10.14 -1.06
CA CYS A 62 9.57 -10.67 -2.02
C CYS A 62 9.27 -12.11 -2.45
N VAL A 63 8.72 -12.96 -1.58
CA VAL A 63 8.36 -14.34 -1.93
C VAL A 63 7.14 -14.38 -2.86
N GLN A 64 6.20 -13.43 -2.71
CA GLN A 64 5.04 -13.32 -3.58
C GLN A 64 5.41 -12.89 -5.00
N ALA A 65 6.43 -12.06 -5.18
CA ALA A 65 6.93 -11.64 -6.50
C ALA A 65 7.40 -12.83 -7.37
N LYS A 66 7.89 -13.93 -6.76
CA LYS A 66 8.33 -15.12 -7.50
C LYS A 66 7.18 -16.00 -8.01
N ARG A 67 5.96 -15.89 -7.45
CA ARG A 67 4.80 -16.69 -7.88
C ARG A 67 4.11 -16.13 -9.14
N GLN A 68 4.41 -14.89 -9.56
CA GLN A 68 3.72 -14.21 -10.65
C GLN A 68 4.27 -14.48 -12.07
N LYS A 69 4.96 -15.60 -12.32
CA LYS A 69 5.36 -15.99 -13.69
C LYS A 69 4.26 -16.67 -14.53
N GLY A 70 3.00 -16.67 -14.07
CA GLY A 70 1.89 -17.16 -14.89
C GLY A 70 0.53 -16.86 -14.28
N GLY A 71 -0.20 -15.91 -14.87
CA GLY A 71 -1.66 -15.83 -14.83
C GLY A 71 -2.33 -15.38 -13.52
N ARG A 72 -3.01 -14.24 -13.60
CA ARG A 72 -4.02 -13.69 -12.67
C ARG A 72 -3.49 -13.21 -11.32
N ASN A 73 -3.18 -11.91 -11.26
CA ASN A 73 -2.93 -11.20 -10.01
C ASN A 73 -4.25 -10.87 -9.31
N VAL A 74 -4.59 -11.69 -8.32
CA VAL A 74 -5.62 -11.39 -7.34
C VAL A 74 -4.95 -10.63 -6.22
N HIS A 75 -5.27 -9.35 -6.08
CA HIS A 75 -4.95 -8.54 -4.90
C HIS A 75 -5.69 -9.15 -3.69
N PRO A 76 -4.98 -9.61 -2.64
CA PRO A 76 -5.56 -9.86 -1.33
C PRO A 76 -5.25 -8.59 -0.52
N GLN A 77 -6.15 -7.63 -0.36
CA GLN A 77 -7.38 -7.73 0.40
C GLN A 77 -8.30 -6.57 -0.06
N ASN A 78 -9.61 -6.85 -0.23
CA ASN A 78 -10.70 -5.93 -0.63
C ASN A 78 -10.69 -5.55 -2.14
N ARG A 79 -11.63 -5.89 -3.03
CA ARG A 79 -13.11 -6.00 -2.94
C ARG A 79 -13.66 -4.89 -2.04
N THR A 80 -14.08 -3.72 -2.56
CA THR A 80 -15.06 -3.56 -3.64
C THR A 80 -14.71 -2.45 -4.64
N CYS A 81 -14.92 -2.75 -5.92
CA CYS A 81 -15.39 -1.77 -6.89
C CYS A 81 -16.91 -1.83 -6.78
N SER A 82 -17.62 -0.86 -6.18
CA SER A 82 -19.02 -0.48 -6.51
C SER A 82 -19.71 0.62 -5.65
N ASP A 83 -19.34 0.96 -4.41
CA ASP A 83 -20.42 1.24 -3.43
C ASP A 83 -20.74 2.67 -2.93
N ILE A 84 -20.17 3.78 -3.43
CA ILE A 84 -20.57 5.13 -2.90
C ILE A 84 -21.24 6.09 -3.90
N GLU A 85 -20.83 6.26 -5.17
CA GLU A 85 -21.32 7.46 -5.91
C GLU A 85 -21.88 7.26 -7.33
N ASN A 86 -22.15 6.04 -7.80
CA ASN A 86 -22.69 5.85 -9.16
C ASN A 86 -24.15 5.38 -9.27
N ASN A 87 -24.98 5.50 -8.21
CA ASN A 87 -26.44 5.34 -8.37
C ASN A 87 -27.31 6.19 -7.42
N ARG A 88 -27.17 7.51 -7.52
CA ARG A 88 -28.24 8.49 -7.25
C ARG A 88 -28.07 9.61 -8.27
N ASN A 89 -28.91 9.87 -9.25
CA ASN A 89 -30.09 9.21 -9.79
C ASN A 89 -30.23 9.85 -11.18
N MET A 90 -30.37 9.02 -12.22
CA MET A 90 -31.22 9.41 -13.33
C MET A 90 -32.66 9.31 -12.83
N ALA A 91 -33.34 10.46 -12.75
CA ALA A 91 -34.78 10.61 -12.82
C ALA A 91 -35.04 11.90 -13.61
#